data_AF-A0A7C9E3S6-F1
#
_entry.id   AF-A0A7C9E3S6-F1
#
_cell.length_a   1.000
_cell.length_b   1.000
_cell.length_c   1.000
_cell.angle_alpha   90.00
_cell.angle_beta   90.00
_cell.angle_gamma   90.00
#
_symmetry.space_group_name_H-M   'P 1'
#
loop_
_entity.id
_entity.type
_entity.pdbx_description
1 polymer ?
#
loop_
_entity_poly.entity_id
_entity_poly.type
_entity_poly.pdbx_seq_one_letter_code
_entity_poly.pdbx_strand_id
1 'polypeptide(L)'
;PYQRAHIIPNPNGTITRLHEFFPTVPPSLSNSSSLSLSKDVPLNPEKHSWVRIFLPSGSGRPAKLPILIFAHGGGFVLYSAASRVFHEFCSNAASRLGALVISVEYRLAPEHRLPAAYDDVLEALSWVKQGKDEWVKERGN
;
A
#
# COMPACT_ATOMS: atom_id res chain seq x y z
N PRO A 1 -3.40 -18.25 18.97
CA PRO A 1 -2.82 -17.47 17.84
C PRO A 1 -3.52 -16.11 17.65
N TYR A 2 -4.86 -16.07 17.56
CA TYR A 2 -5.64 -14.85 17.34
C TYR A 2 -5.38 -13.71 18.34
N GLN A 3 -5.29 -14.02 19.64
CA GLN A 3 -5.01 -13.02 20.68
C GLN A 3 -3.64 -12.33 20.49
N ARG A 4 -2.60 -13.08 20.08
CA ARG A 4 -1.27 -12.50 19.77
C ARG A 4 -1.31 -11.62 18.51
N ALA A 5 -2.29 -11.84 17.65
CA ALA A 5 -2.52 -11.07 16.44
C ALA A 5 -3.56 -9.96 16.62
N HIS A 6 -4.00 -9.69 17.86
CA HIS A 6 -5.03 -8.66 18.16
C HIS A 6 -6.33 -8.86 17.35
N ILE A 7 -6.72 -10.12 17.15
CA ILE A 7 -7.95 -10.54 16.49
C ILE A 7 -8.86 -11.25 17.50
N ILE A 8 -10.15 -10.94 17.45
CA ILE A 8 -11.20 -11.67 18.17
C ILE A 8 -11.98 -12.51 17.14
N PRO A 9 -11.96 -13.85 17.23
CA PRO A 9 -12.83 -14.70 16.41
C PRO A 9 -14.27 -14.62 16.90
N ASN A 10 -15.22 -14.46 15.98
CA ASN A 10 -16.65 -14.40 16.29
C ASN A 10 -17.32 -15.77 16.10
N PRO A 11 -18.40 -16.10 16.82
CA PRO A 11 -19.09 -17.39 16.70
C PRO A 11 -19.61 -17.72 15.29
N ASN A 12 -19.90 -16.71 14.48
CA ASN A 12 -20.38 -16.85 13.10
C ASN A 12 -19.24 -17.03 12.06
N GLY A 13 -18.00 -17.20 12.51
CA GLY A 13 -16.84 -17.40 11.64
C GLY A 13 -16.23 -16.12 11.05
N THR A 14 -16.78 -14.94 11.36
CA THR A 14 -16.10 -13.67 11.07
C THR A 14 -15.05 -13.36 12.14
N ILE A 15 -14.32 -12.26 11.96
CA ILE A 15 -13.35 -11.78 12.94
C ILE A 15 -13.56 -10.29 13.22
N THR A 16 -13.18 -9.86 14.41
CA THR A 16 -13.04 -8.45 14.76
C THR A 16 -11.56 -8.12 14.90
N ARG A 17 -11.10 -7.10 14.18
CA ARG A 17 -9.71 -6.58 14.23
C ARG A 17 -9.66 -5.43 15.24
N LEU A 18 -8.77 -5.50 16.23
CA LEU A 18 -8.61 -4.44 17.23
C LEU A 18 -7.71 -3.33 16.66
N HIS A 19 -8.34 -2.33 16.03
CA HIS A 19 -7.67 -1.29 15.25
C HIS A 19 -6.64 -0.47 16.04
N GLU A 20 -6.77 -0.36 17.37
CA GLU A 20 -5.80 0.37 18.20
C GLU A 20 -4.38 -0.22 18.16
N PHE A 21 -4.25 -1.50 17.79
CA PHE A 21 -2.96 -2.19 17.62
C PHE A 21 -2.37 -2.05 16.21
N PHE A 22 -3.08 -1.40 15.28
CA PHE A 22 -2.70 -1.26 13.89
C PHE A 22 -2.70 0.22 13.46
N PRO A 23 -1.85 1.07 14.07
CA PRO A 23 -1.82 2.49 13.75
C PRO A 23 -1.51 2.73 12.28
N THR A 24 -2.21 3.68 11.68
CA THR A 24 -2.00 4.12 10.30
C THR A 24 -1.36 5.50 10.26
N VAL A 25 -0.73 5.81 9.12
CA VAL A 25 -0.13 7.11 8.84
C VAL A 25 -0.86 7.72 7.65
N PRO A 26 -1.32 8.99 7.69
CA PRO A 26 -1.90 9.64 6.53
C PRO A 26 -0.85 9.86 5.42
N PRO A 27 -1.26 9.96 4.15
CA PRO A 27 -0.33 10.35 3.09
C PRO A 27 0.14 11.81 3.31
N SER A 28 1.32 12.15 2.80
CA SER A 28 1.88 13.49 2.95
C SER A 28 2.58 13.97 1.69
N LEU A 29 2.16 15.13 1.19
CA LEU A 29 2.80 15.84 0.08
C LEU A 29 3.88 16.83 0.56
N SER A 30 4.14 16.89 1.88
CA SER A 30 5.16 17.79 2.43
C SER A 30 6.56 17.18 2.33
N ASN A 31 7.51 17.99 1.86
CA ASN A 31 8.92 17.66 1.75
C ASN A 31 9.74 18.11 2.99
N SER A 32 9.12 18.68 4.02
CA SER A 32 9.84 19.39 5.09
C SER A 32 10.69 18.49 6.00
N SER A 33 10.53 17.17 5.93
CA SER A 33 11.33 16.18 6.69
C SER A 33 11.15 14.72 6.23
N SER A 34 10.19 14.44 5.34
CA SER A 34 9.87 13.07 4.90
C SER A 34 10.87 12.55 3.87
N LEU A 35 11.27 11.27 4.00
CA LEU A 35 12.12 10.57 3.03
C LEU A 35 11.47 10.44 1.63
N SER A 36 10.14 10.46 1.60
CA SER A 36 9.34 10.43 0.38
C SER A 36 8.05 11.23 0.56
N LEU A 37 7.54 11.76 -0.54
CA LEU A 37 6.15 12.21 -0.64
C LEU A 37 5.25 10.98 -0.80
N SER A 38 4.01 11.05 -0.32
CA SER A 38 3.04 9.98 -0.50
C SER A 38 1.63 10.49 -0.80
N LYS A 39 0.88 9.72 -1.60
CA LYS A 39 -0.53 9.97 -1.90
C LYS A 39 -1.30 8.66 -2.07
N ASP A 40 -2.59 8.71 -1.77
CA ASP A 40 -3.51 7.58 -1.90
C ASP A 40 -4.33 7.76 -3.18
N VAL A 41 -4.43 6.70 -3.99
CA VAL A 41 -5.14 6.72 -5.27
C VAL A 41 -6.07 5.52 -5.34
N PRO A 42 -7.38 5.70 -5.62
CA PRO A 42 -8.29 4.59 -5.83
C PRO A 42 -7.80 3.68 -6.97
N LEU A 43 -7.78 2.37 -6.71
CA LEU A 43 -7.43 1.37 -7.70
C LEU A 43 -8.71 0.84 -8.34
N ASN A 44 -9.61 0.32 -7.50
CA ASN A 44 -10.92 -0.15 -7.91
C ASN A 44 -11.95 0.26 -6.84
N PRO A 45 -12.81 1.26 -7.12
CA PRO A 45 -13.82 1.74 -6.18
C PRO A 45 -14.85 0.68 -5.77
N GLU A 46 -15.24 -0.22 -6.68
CA GLU A 46 -16.23 -1.28 -6.40
C GLU A 46 -15.70 -2.33 -5.42
N LYS A 47 -14.38 -2.55 -5.45
CA LYS A 47 -13.69 -3.47 -4.53
C LYS A 47 -13.15 -2.77 -3.28
N HIS A 48 -13.31 -1.45 -3.19
CA HIS A 48 -12.68 -0.61 -2.17
C HIS A 48 -11.16 -0.79 -2.06
N SER A 49 -10.49 -1.15 -3.15
CA SER A 49 -9.02 -1.28 -3.21
C SER A 49 -8.40 0.02 -3.69
N TRP A 50 -7.19 0.31 -3.21
CA TRP A 50 -6.47 1.52 -3.53
C TRP A 50 -4.96 1.29 -3.43
N VAL A 51 -4.16 2.26 -3.87
CA VAL A 51 -2.70 2.20 -3.76
C VAL A 51 -2.17 3.45 -3.07
N ARG A 52 -1.15 3.28 -2.23
CA ARG A 52 -0.31 4.38 -1.78
C ARG A 52 0.93 4.46 -2.66
N ILE A 53 1.13 5.61 -3.29
CA ILE A 53 2.32 5.90 -4.08
C ILE A 53 3.31 6.64 -3.20
N PHE A 54 4.57 6.20 -3.18
CA PHE A 54 5.68 6.91 -2.54
C PHE A 54 6.68 7.39 -3.59
N LEU A 55 6.94 8.69 -3.60
CA LEU A 55 7.92 9.34 -4.48
C LEU A 55 9.10 9.83 -3.64
N PRO A 56 10.35 9.40 -3.90
CA PRO A 56 11.50 9.83 -3.11
C PRO A 56 11.72 11.34 -3.16
N SER A 57 11.94 11.92 -1.98
CA SER A 57 12.26 13.34 -1.81
C SER A 57 13.58 13.69 -2.49
N GLY A 58 13.72 14.92 -2.97
CA GLY A 58 14.96 15.38 -3.61
C GLY A 58 15.24 14.80 -5.00
N SER A 59 14.31 14.02 -5.56
CA SER A 59 14.39 13.56 -6.95
C SER A 59 14.16 14.73 -7.92
N GLY A 60 15.22 15.48 -8.21
CA GLY A 60 15.25 16.40 -9.37
C GLY A 60 14.91 15.65 -10.66
N ARG A 61 14.40 16.34 -11.69
CA ARG A 61 14.24 15.75 -13.04
C ARG A 61 15.59 15.74 -13.76
N PRO A 62 15.99 14.66 -14.48
CA PRO A 62 15.20 14.17 -15.61
C PRO A 62 15.04 12.64 -15.80
N ALA A 63 15.59 11.77 -14.95
CA ALA A 63 15.49 10.32 -15.17
C ALA A 63 14.22 9.71 -14.54
N LYS A 64 13.53 8.85 -15.29
CA LYS A 64 12.46 8.00 -14.76
C LYS A 64 13.05 6.99 -13.75
N LEU A 65 12.30 6.70 -12.71
CA LEU A 65 12.64 5.80 -11.61
C LEU A 65 12.07 4.40 -11.90
N PRO A 66 12.77 3.31 -11.50
CA PRO A 66 12.16 2.00 -11.48
C PRO A 66 10.93 1.98 -10.57
N ILE A 67 9.94 1.16 -10.91
CA ILE A 67 8.72 0.99 -10.11
C ILE A 67 8.82 -0.27 -9.25
N LEU A 68 8.61 -0.14 -7.95
CA LEU A 68 8.44 -1.24 -7.00
C LEU A 68 6.97 -1.36 -6.63
N ILE A 69 6.33 -2.47 -6.98
CA ILE A 69 4.97 -2.78 -6.50
C ILE A 69 5.09 -3.65 -5.24
N PHE A 70 4.48 -3.21 -4.16
CA PHE A 70 4.55 -3.83 -2.84
C PHE A 70 3.17 -4.22 -2.35
N ALA A 71 3.02 -5.45 -1.87
CA ALA A 71 1.83 -5.90 -1.15
C ALA A 71 2.24 -6.16 0.30
N HIS A 72 1.53 -5.55 1.24
CA HIS A 72 1.87 -5.65 2.65
C HIS A 72 1.70 -7.08 3.21
N GLY A 73 2.33 -7.34 4.36
CA GLY A 73 2.15 -8.60 5.09
C GLY A 73 0.88 -8.61 5.93
N GLY A 74 0.76 -9.60 6.83
CA GLY A 74 -0.41 -9.74 7.72
C GLY A 74 -1.24 -11.00 7.50
N GLY A 75 -0.69 -12.00 6.79
CA GLY A 75 -1.34 -13.28 6.56
C GLY A 75 -2.66 -13.17 5.79
N PHE A 76 -2.79 -12.15 4.93
CA PHE A 76 -4.02 -11.79 4.20
C PHE A 76 -5.20 -11.34 5.08
N VAL A 77 -4.99 -11.20 6.38
CA VAL A 77 -6.06 -10.94 7.35
C VAL A 77 -5.90 -9.57 8.02
N LEU A 78 -4.68 -9.04 8.08
CA LEU A 78 -4.35 -7.82 8.84
C LEU A 78 -3.61 -6.78 8.01
N TYR A 79 -3.53 -5.59 8.60
CA TYR A 79 -2.82 -4.41 8.13
C TYR A 79 -3.44 -3.75 6.89
N SER A 80 -2.79 -2.68 6.45
CA SER A 80 -3.14 -1.82 5.34
C SER A 80 -1.83 -1.25 4.76
N ALA A 81 -1.86 -0.81 3.50
CA ALA A 81 -0.85 0.05 2.90
C ALA A 81 -0.59 1.34 3.70
N ALA A 82 -1.57 1.78 4.51
CA ALA A 82 -1.43 2.89 5.44
C ALA A 82 -0.86 2.51 6.81
N SER A 83 -0.76 1.22 7.16
CA SER A 83 -0.22 0.80 8.46
C SER A 83 1.20 1.33 8.64
N ARG A 84 1.48 1.93 9.81
CA ARG A 84 2.73 2.64 10.10
C ARG A 84 3.98 1.86 9.71
N VAL A 85 4.04 0.57 10.09
CA VAL A 85 5.19 -0.30 9.78
C VAL A 85 5.45 -0.44 8.28
N PHE A 86 4.39 -0.52 7.46
CA PHE A 86 4.51 -0.65 6.01
C PHE A 86 4.68 0.71 5.33
N HIS A 87 4.06 1.78 5.86
CA HIS A 87 4.32 3.14 5.42
C HIS A 87 5.80 3.51 5.57
N GLU A 88 6.38 3.28 6.76
CA GLU A 88 7.79 3.56 7.05
C GLU A 88 8.71 2.71 6.17
N PHE A 89 8.39 1.42 5.99
CA PHE A 89 9.13 0.54 5.08
C PHE A 89 9.12 1.07 3.63
N CYS A 90 7.95 1.41 3.08
CA CYS A 90 7.82 1.87 1.70
C CYS A 90 8.48 3.24 1.48
N SER A 91 8.35 4.15 2.45
CA SER A 91 9.02 5.46 2.43
C SER A 91 10.54 5.31 2.41
N ASN A 92 11.09 4.43 3.25
CA ASN A 92 12.51 4.09 3.23
C ASN A 92 12.95 3.41 1.93
N ALA A 93 12.15 2.47 1.42
CA ALA A 93 12.44 1.77 0.17
C ALA A 93 12.48 2.75 -1.01
N ALA A 94 11.51 3.66 -1.13
CA ALA A 94 11.47 4.68 -2.17
C ALA A 94 12.75 5.53 -2.16
N SER A 95 13.14 6.03 -0.98
CA SER A 95 14.34 6.86 -0.79
C SER A 95 15.63 6.10 -1.08
N ARG A 96 15.81 4.91 -0.48
CA ARG A 96 17.08 4.17 -0.55
C ARG A 96 17.30 3.48 -1.89
N LEU A 97 16.24 3.02 -2.56
CA LEU A 97 16.32 2.38 -3.87
C LEU A 97 16.24 3.39 -5.02
N GLY A 98 15.87 4.64 -4.75
CA GLY A 98 15.56 5.61 -5.79
C GLY A 98 14.43 5.13 -6.69
N ALA A 99 13.37 4.57 -6.10
CA ALA A 99 12.27 3.93 -6.81
C ALA A 99 10.93 4.61 -6.52
N LEU A 100 10.01 4.57 -7.49
CA LEU A 100 8.61 4.86 -7.23
C LEU A 100 7.97 3.62 -6.60
N VAL A 101 7.49 3.72 -5.36
CA VAL A 101 6.89 2.56 -4.66
C VAL A 101 5.38 2.64 -4.73
N ILE A 102 4.72 1.58 -5.17
CA ILE A 102 3.27 1.42 -5.24
C ILE A 102 2.86 0.37 -4.22
N SER A 103 2.42 0.80 -3.04
CA SER A 103 1.95 -0.07 -1.97
C SER A 103 0.45 -0.34 -2.14
N VAL A 104 0.08 -1.60 -2.37
CA VAL A 104 -1.30 -2.00 -2.70
C VAL A 104 -2.10 -2.25 -1.43
N GLU A 105 -3.23 -1.56 -1.27
CA GLU A 105 -4.31 -1.95 -0.36
C GLU A 105 -5.18 -3.00 -1.04
N TYR A 106 -4.89 -4.26 -0.73
CA TYR A 106 -5.66 -5.40 -1.24
C TYR A 106 -6.73 -5.83 -0.24
N ARG A 107 -7.77 -6.51 -0.72
CA ARG A 107 -8.87 -6.98 0.14
C ARG A 107 -8.43 -8.09 1.09
N LEU A 108 -8.91 -8.03 2.33
CA LEU A 108 -8.54 -8.97 3.39
C LEU A 108 -9.56 -10.10 3.58
N ALA A 109 -9.05 -11.26 4.01
CA ALA A 109 -9.82 -12.37 4.53
C ALA A 109 -10.19 -12.13 6.01
N PRO A 110 -11.28 -12.72 6.52
CA PRO A 110 -12.14 -13.72 5.87
C PRO A 110 -13.20 -13.16 4.92
N GLU A 111 -13.40 -11.83 4.89
CA GLU A 111 -14.42 -11.17 4.07
C GLU A 111 -14.19 -11.41 2.58
N HIS A 112 -12.93 -11.36 2.16
CA HIS A 112 -12.49 -11.64 0.80
C HIS A 112 -11.37 -12.67 0.84
N ARG A 113 -11.74 -13.95 0.80
CA ARG A 113 -10.78 -15.05 0.77
C ARG A 113 -9.96 -15.01 -0.53
N LEU A 114 -8.80 -15.66 -0.50
CA LEU A 114 -8.02 -15.89 -1.71
C LEU A 114 -8.90 -16.55 -2.78
N PRO A 115 -8.81 -16.12 -4.05
CA PRO A 115 -7.71 -15.35 -4.66
C PRO A 115 -7.86 -13.81 -4.63
N ALA A 116 -8.81 -13.23 -3.89
CA ALA A 116 -9.13 -11.79 -4.00
C ALA A 116 -7.91 -10.84 -3.91
N ALA A 117 -7.00 -11.09 -2.97
CA ALA A 117 -5.78 -10.28 -2.83
C ALA A 117 -4.84 -10.38 -4.04
N TYR A 118 -4.77 -11.55 -4.70
CA TYR A 118 -3.97 -11.73 -5.91
C TYR A 118 -4.56 -10.95 -7.09
N ASP A 119 -5.89 -10.99 -7.22
CA ASP A 119 -6.60 -10.24 -8.26
C ASP A 119 -6.36 -8.72 -8.10
N ASP A 120 -6.35 -8.21 -6.87
CA ASP A 120 -6.11 -6.79 -6.59
C ASP A 120 -4.66 -6.38 -6.91
N VAL A 121 -3.68 -7.26 -6.65
CA VAL A 121 -2.27 -7.01 -7.01
C VAL A 121 -2.06 -7.07 -8.53
N LEU A 122 -2.71 -8.01 -9.23
CA LEU A 122 -2.69 -8.07 -10.69
C LEU A 122 -3.37 -6.84 -11.32
N GLU A 123 -4.44 -6.35 -10.70
CA GLU A 123 -5.09 -5.10 -11.09
C GLU A 123 -4.16 -3.89 -10.91
N ALA A 124 -3.41 -3.82 -9.79
CA ALA A 124 -2.40 -2.79 -9.57
C ALA A 124 -1.27 -2.85 -10.62
N LEU A 125 -0.78 -4.04 -10.96
CA LEU A 125 0.20 -4.25 -12.03
C LEU A 125 -0.30 -3.71 -13.38
N SER A 126 -1.55 -4.04 -13.73
CA SER A 126 -2.18 -3.56 -14.96
C SER A 126 -2.39 -2.04 -14.94
N TRP A 127 -2.80 -1.49 -13.80
CA TRP A 127 -2.99 -0.06 -13.58
C TRP A 127 -1.68 0.73 -13.74
N VAL A 128 -0.57 0.21 -13.20
CA VAL A 128 0.78 0.77 -13.38
C VAL A 128 1.20 0.71 -14.85
N LYS A 129 1.03 -0.43 -15.51
CA LYS A 129 1.37 -0.60 -16.94
C LYS A 129 0.61 0.38 -17.84
N GLN A 130 -0.63 0.72 -17.48
CA GLN A 130 -1.46 1.69 -18.20
C GLN A 130 -1.13 3.15 -17.87
N GLY A 131 -0.28 3.42 -16.88
CA GLY A 131 0.10 4.78 -16.48
C GLY A 131 -1.07 5.61 -15.96
N LYS A 132 -1.99 4.99 -15.20
CA LYS A 132 -3.24 5.61 -14.71
C LYS A 132 -3.08 6.67 -13.61
N ASP A 133 -1.86 7.17 -13.39
CA ASP A 133 -1.55 8.26 -12.47
C ASP A 133 -0.38 9.10 -13.01
N GLU A 134 -0.39 10.41 -12.71
CA GLU A 134 0.64 11.35 -13.14
C GLU A 134 2.04 10.97 -12.64
N TRP A 135 2.20 10.57 -11.38
CA TRP A 135 3.52 10.18 -10.86
C TRP A 135 4.01 8.90 -11.53
N VAL A 136 3.13 7.93 -11.77
CA VAL A 136 3.49 6.71 -12.51
C VAL A 136 3.91 7.04 -13.94
N LYS A 137 3.14 7.85 -14.65
CA LYS A 137 3.39 8.20 -16.05
C LYS A 137 4.67 9.02 -16.24
N GLU A 138 4.87 10.02 -15.38
CA GLU A 138 5.95 11.00 -15.51
C GLU A 138 7.24 10.57 -14.82
N ARG A 139 7.15 9.77 -13.74
CA ARG A 139 8.29 9.40 -12.91
C ARG A 139 8.63 7.92 -12.96
N GLY A 140 7.74 7.06 -13.44
CA GLY A 140 7.96 5.61 -13.51
C GLY A 140 8.52 5.11 -14.85
N ASN A 141 9.39 4.09 -14.78
CA ASN A 141 9.88 3.26 -15.89
C ASN A 141 9.72 1.77 -15.56
#